data_AF-A0A1B8NWI0-F1
#
_entry.id   AF-A0A1B8NWI0-F1
#
_cell.length_a   1.000
_cell.length_b   1.000
_cell.length_c   1.000
_cell.angle_alpha   90.00
_cell.angle_beta   90.00
_cell.angle_gamma   90.00
#
_symmetry.space_group_name_H-M   'P 1'
#
loop_
_entity.id
_entity.type
_entity.pdbx_description
1 polymer ?
#
loop_
_entity_poly.entity_id
_entity_poly.type
_entity_poly.pdbx_seq_one_letter_code
_entity_poly.pdbx_strand_id
1 'polypeptide(L)'
;MTRLRLGTPSPIGAIPPASWNALVGDDYPFLRHEFLSALEDSGAVSADTGWVPRHLTLWQGDELVGVLPHYLKYHSFGEYVFDWAWADAWERAGGRYYPKALSAIPFTPAPGPRLLLAEDIDPLQARRLLAEAWSRRMSRAGICCSPSRPRSMPGDRHVPS
;
A
#
# COMPACT_ATOMS: atom_id res chain seq x y z
N MET A 1 -26.32 -13.69 6.84
CA MET A 1 -24.93 -13.30 7.09
C MET A 1 -24.46 -12.45 5.93
N THR A 2 -24.05 -11.21 6.17
CA THR A 2 -23.69 -10.27 5.11
C THR A 2 -22.28 -10.56 4.60
N ARG A 3 -22.08 -10.56 3.29
CA ARG A 3 -20.79 -10.88 2.63
C ARG A 3 -19.81 -9.71 2.79
N LEU A 4 -18.53 -10.02 3.01
CA LEU A 4 -17.45 -9.02 2.98
C LEU A 4 -17.29 -8.38 1.59
N ARG A 5 -17.09 -7.06 1.57
CA ARG A 5 -16.92 -6.24 0.37
C ARG A 5 -15.71 -5.33 0.51
N LEU A 6 -14.94 -5.18 -0.56
CA LEU A 6 -13.87 -4.18 -0.65
C LEU A 6 -14.46 -2.79 -0.87
N GLY A 7 -13.98 -1.80 -0.12
CA GLY A 7 -14.28 -0.40 -0.39
C GLY A 7 -13.44 0.16 -1.54
N THR A 8 -13.88 1.32 -2.04
CA THR A 8 -13.07 2.12 -2.96
C THR A 8 -11.84 2.64 -2.21
N PRO A 9 -10.63 2.57 -2.77
CA PRO A 9 -9.46 3.18 -2.16
C PRO A 9 -9.54 4.69 -2.15
N SER A 10 -9.37 5.24 -0.96
CA SER A 10 -9.60 6.65 -0.71
C SER A 10 -8.53 7.20 0.25
N PRO A 11 -8.35 8.53 0.29
CA PRO A 11 -7.66 9.21 1.39
C PRO A 11 -8.38 9.02 2.73
N ILE A 12 -7.69 9.28 3.83
CA ILE A 12 -8.24 9.06 5.18
C ILE A 12 -9.48 9.92 5.45
N GLY A 13 -9.52 11.15 4.91
CA GLY A 13 -10.65 12.07 5.06
C GLY A 13 -11.97 11.58 4.44
N ALA A 14 -11.93 10.58 3.56
CA ALA A 14 -13.11 9.96 2.97
C ALA A 14 -13.66 8.77 3.78
N ILE A 15 -13.00 8.40 4.88
CA ILE A 15 -13.40 7.30 5.75
C ILE A 15 -13.88 7.91 7.08
N PRO A 16 -15.06 7.53 7.60
CA PRO A 16 -15.55 8.06 8.87
C PRO A 16 -14.56 7.82 10.03
N PRO A 17 -14.16 8.85 10.79
CA PRO A 17 -13.17 8.72 11.86
C PRO A 17 -13.58 7.70 12.92
N ALA A 18 -14.86 7.71 13.34
CA ALA A 18 -15.38 6.79 14.33
C ALA A 18 -15.26 5.32 13.89
N SER A 19 -15.58 5.02 12.64
CA SER A 19 -15.49 3.66 12.08
C SER A 19 -14.04 3.19 11.98
N TRP A 20 -13.12 4.07 11.56
CA TRP A 20 -11.70 3.74 11.50
C TRP A 20 -11.13 3.49 12.91
N ASN A 21 -11.39 4.40 13.83
CA ASN A 21 -10.85 4.35 15.19
C ASN A 21 -11.41 3.17 16.01
N ALA A 22 -12.64 2.73 15.75
CA ALA A 22 -13.20 1.52 16.35
C ALA A 22 -12.35 0.26 16.07
N LEU A 23 -11.70 0.19 14.89
CA LEU A 23 -10.81 -0.91 14.54
C LEU A 23 -9.38 -0.75 15.07
N VAL A 24 -8.92 0.48 15.28
CA VAL A 24 -7.56 0.78 15.77
C VAL A 24 -7.45 0.55 17.28
N GLY A 25 -8.51 0.89 18.02
CA GLY A 25 -8.44 1.03 19.47
C GLY A 25 -7.52 2.20 19.87
N ASP A 26 -6.97 2.15 21.08
CA ASP A 26 -6.19 3.24 21.67
C ASP A 26 -4.68 2.94 21.79
N ASP A 27 -4.26 1.70 21.52
CA ASP A 27 -2.87 1.25 21.66
C ASP A 27 -1.93 1.77 20.56
N TYR A 28 -2.49 2.20 19.42
CA TYR A 28 -1.73 2.60 18.24
C TYR A 28 -2.08 4.03 17.80
N PRO A 29 -1.61 5.06 18.54
CA PRO A 29 -1.97 6.46 18.27
C PRO A 29 -1.60 6.91 16.85
N PHE A 30 -0.52 6.38 16.29
CA PHE A 30 -0.07 6.72 14.93
C PHE A 30 -0.90 6.06 13.82
N LEU A 31 -1.81 5.16 14.17
CA LEU A 31 -2.81 4.60 13.25
C LEU A 31 -4.17 5.27 13.41
N ARG A 32 -4.37 6.11 14.43
CA ARG A 32 -5.62 6.83 14.63
C ARG A 32 -5.91 7.74 13.44
N HIS A 33 -7.18 7.90 13.14
CA HIS A 33 -7.67 8.72 12.02
C HIS A 33 -7.07 10.12 12.07
N GLU A 34 -7.07 10.73 13.25
CA GLU A 34 -6.62 12.11 13.48
C GLU A 34 -5.15 12.30 13.11
N PHE A 35 -4.30 11.33 13.44
CA PHE A 35 -2.88 11.38 13.11
C PHE A 35 -2.65 11.28 11.60
N LEU A 36 -3.31 10.32 10.95
CA LEU A 36 -3.20 10.14 9.50
C LEU A 36 -3.80 11.33 8.73
N SER A 37 -4.93 11.87 9.20
CA SER A 37 -5.54 13.08 8.65
C SER A 37 -4.58 14.26 8.75
N ALA A 38 -3.95 14.49 9.91
CA ALA A 38 -2.98 15.57 10.06
C ALA A 38 -1.82 15.47 9.06
N LEU A 39 -1.36 14.26 8.74
CA LEU A 39 -0.31 14.05 7.74
C LEU A 39 -0.78 14.35 6.30
N GLU A 40 -2.01 13.97 5.96
CA GLU A 40 -2.60 14.25 4.64
C GLU A 40 -2.94 15.75 4.50
N ASP A 41 -3.61 16.33 5.49
CA ASP A 41 -4.09 17.72 5.51
C ASP A 41 -2.94 18.73 5.54
N SER A 42 -1.81 18.39 6.18
CA SER A 42 -0.60 19.23 6.17
C SER A 42 0.18 19.16 4.85
N GLY A 43 -0.16 18.23 3.95
CA GLY A 43 0.58 17.99 2.72
C GLY A 43 1.85 17.15 2.88
N ALA A 44 2.20 16.75 4.11
CA ALA A 44 3.33 15.84 4.35
C ALA A 44 3.15 14.51 3.61
N VAL A 45 1.91 14.03 3.53
CA VAL A 45 1.48 12.89 2.72
C VAL A 45 0.62 13.41 1.58
N SER A 46 1.25 13.70 0.45
CA SER A 46 0.59 14.22 -0.74
C SER A 46 1.27 13.72 -2.01
N ALA A 47 0.59 13.84 -3.15
CA ALA A 47 1.17 13.45 -4.43
C ALA A 47 2.48 14.20 -4.72
N ASP A 48 2.59 15.45 -4.27
CA ASP A 48 3.78 16.30 -4.41
C ASP A 48 4.97 15.79 -3.58
N THR A 49 4.69 15.16 -2.42
CA THR A 49 5.71 14.48 -1.60
C THR A 49 5.87 13.00 -1.98
N GLY A 50 5.31 12.59 -3.12
CA GLY A 50 5.40 11.23 -3.65
C GLY A 50 4.59 10.20 -2.88
N TRP A 51 3.63 10.62 -2.05
CA TRP A 51 2.69 9.75 -1.32
C TRP A 51 1.27 9.92 -1.85
N VAL A 52 0.63 8.83 -2.28
CA VAL A 52 -0.77 8.87 -2.70
C VAL A 52 -1.60 7.96 -1.80
N PRO A 53 -2.36 8.53 -0.85
CA PRO A 53 -3.28 7.79 0.01
C PRO A 53 -4.30 6.98 -0.79
N ARG A 54 -4.35 5.67 -0.53
CA ARG A 54 -5.23 4.70 -1.18
C ARG A 54 -5.63 3.59 -0.21
N HIS A 55 -6.02 3.96 1.01
CA HIS A 55 -6.35 3.04 2.10
C HIS A 55 -7.26 1.91 1.61
N LEU A 56 -6.92 0.69 2.00
CA LEU A 56 -7.72 -0.49 1.72
C LEU A 56 -8.73 -0.69 2.85
N THR A 57 -9.99 -0.88 2.50
CA THR A 57 -11.08 -1.06 3.46
C THR A 57 -11.90 -2.30 3.12
N LEU A 58 -12.37 -2.99 4.16
CA LEU A 58 -13.30 -4.11 4.09
C LEU A 58 -14.57 -3.75 4.85
N TRP A 59 -15.71 -4.06 4.25
CA TRP A 59 -17.02 -3.69 4.75
C TRP A 59 -17.93 -4.92 4.83
N GLN A 60 -18.75 -4.97 5.87
CA GLN A 60 -19.87 -5.90 5.99
C GLN A 60 -21.17 -5.09 6.03
N GLY A 61 -21.85 -4.99 4.90
CA GLY A 61 -22.91 -3.99 4.73
C GLY A 61 -22.30 -2.59 4.74
N ASP A 62 -22.76 -1.74 5.66
CA ASP A 62 -22.27 -0.37 5.88
C ASP A 62 -21.25 -0.28 7.03
N GLU A 63 -20.95 -1.40 7.69
CA GLU A 63 -19.98 -1.45 8.77
C GLU A 63 -18.58 -1.65 8.22
N LEU A 64 -17.63 -0.82 8.68
CA LEU A 64 -16.22 -0.97 8.37
C LEU A 64 -15.62 -2.02 9.31
N VAL A 65 -15.23 -3.17 8.75
CA VAL A 65 -14.77 -4.33 9.52
C VAL A 65 -13.30 -4.67 9.29
N GLY A 66 -12.62 -3.94 8.41
CA GLY A 66 -11.19 -4.09 8.24
C GLY A 66 -10.55 -2.93 7.50
N VAL A 67 -9.34 -2.57 7.92
CA VAL A 67 -8.53 -1.52 7.27
C VAL A 67 -7.08 -1.93 7.15
N LEU A 68 -6.47 -1.46 6.07
CA LEU A 68 -5.04 -1.57 5.82
C LEU A 68 -4.55 -0.22 5.29
N PRO A 69 -3.76 0.54 6.09
CA PRO A 69 -3.17 1.79 5.65
C PRO A 69 -2.33 1.55 4.39
N HIS A 70 -2.66 2.21 3.29
CA HIS A 70 -2.11 1.86 1.99
C HIS A 70 -1.85 3.11 1.18
N TYR A 71 -0.64 3.18 0.61
CA TYR A 71 -0.19 4.31 -0.19
C TYR A 71 0.43 3.80 -1.49
N LEU A 72 0.29 4.57 -2.57
CA LEU A 72 1.19 4.45 -3.70
C LEU A 72 2.33 5.44 -3.52
N LYS A 73 3.55 5.01 -3.82
CA LYS A 73 4.74 5.83 -3.73
C LYS A 73 5.54 5.86 -5.01
N TYR A 74 6.07 7.05 -5.31
CA TYR A 74 6.81 7.34 -6.53
C TYR A 74 8.31 7.54 -6.30
N HIS A 75 8.76 7.48 -5.04
CA HIS A 75 10.16 7.46 -4.63
C HIS A 75 10.30 6.84 -3.22
N SER A 76 11.51 6.44 -2.83
CA SER A 76 11.80 5.91 -1.48
C SER A 76 11.97 6.99 -0.40
N PHE A 77 11.92 8.29 -0.73
CA PHE A 77 12.12 9.34 0.28
C PHE A 77 11.08 9.24 1.41
N GLY A 78 11.51 9.41 2.67
CA GLY A 78 10.67 9.22 3.85
C GLY A 78 10.44 7.75 4.26
N GLU A 79 11.11 6.79 3.62
CA GLU A 79 11.20 5.40 4.08
C GLU A 79 12.57 5.10 4.69
N TYR A 80 12.71 3.91 5.28
CA TYR A 80 13.99 3.44 5.81
C TYR A 80 15.10 3.52 4.76
N VAL A 81 16.31 3.89 5.22
CA VAL A 81 17.51 4.23 4.42
C VAL A 81 17.86 3.20 3.33
N PHE A 82 17.42 1.95 3.45
CA PHE A 82 17.80 0.85 2.57
C PHE A 82 16.93 0.65 1.32
N ASP A 83 15.80 1.33 1.20
CA ASP A 83 14.88 1.10 0.08
C ASP A 83 15.43 1.62 -1.27
N TRP A 84 16.23 2.68 -1.24
CA TRP A 84 16.89 3.25 -2.43
C TRP A 84 17.82 2.25 -3.13
N ALA A 85 18.55 1.45 -2.37
CA ALA A 85 19.47 0.45 -2.93
C ALA A 85 18.72 -0.66 -3.67
N TRP A 86 17.54 -1.05 -3.15
CA TRP A 86 16.67 -2.01 -3.83
C TRP A 86 16.02 -1.43 -5.08
N ALA A 87 15.59 -0.18 -5.03
CA ALA A 87 15.06 0.52 -6.20
C ALA A 87 16.11 0.57 -7.33
N ASP A 88 17.33 1.02 -7.05
CA ASP A 88 18.42 1.09 -8.04
C ASP A 88 18.77 -0.29 -8.59
N ALA A 89 18.91 -1.30 -7.72
CA ALA A 89 19.22 -2.67 -8.16
C ALA A 89 18.12 -3.25 -9.08
N TRP A 90 16.84 -3.02 -8.76
CA TRP A 90 15.72 -3.51 -9.55
C TRP A 90 15.58 -2.80 -10.89
N GLU A 91 15.77 -1.48 -10.91
CA GLU A 91 15.73 -0.69 -12.15
C GLU A 91 16.90 -1.04 -13.07
N ARG A 92 18.10 -1.28 -12.53
CA ARG A 92 19.25 -1.80 -13.30
C ARG A 92 19.00 -3.19 -13.89
N ALA A 93 18.19 -4.02 -13.23
CA ALA A 93 17.76 -5.32 -13.76
C ALA A 93 16.66 -5.18 -14.85
N GLY A 94 16.29 -3.95 -15.23
CA GLY A 94 15.27 -3.67 -16.24
C GLY A 94 13.83 -3.69 -15.72
N GLY A 95 13.66 -3.77 -14.39
CA GLY A 95 12.37 -3.67 -13.73
C GLY A 95 11.86 -2.23 -13.66
N ARG A 96 10.58 -2.07 -13.30
CA ARG A 96 10.00 -0.79 -12.89
C ARG A 96 9.70 -0.87 -11.41
N TYR A 97 10.46 -0.14 -10.59
CA TYR A 97 10.28 -0.15 -9.14
C TYR A 97 9.13 0.77 -8.71
N TYR A 98 8.97 1.89 -9.40
CA TYR A 98 7.90 2.87 -9.14
C TYR A 98 6.80 2.88 -10.21
N PRO A 99 5.56 3.27 -9.85
CA PRO A 99 5.12 3.43 -8.47
C PRO A 99 5.19 2.09 -7.72
N LYS A 100 5.30 2.14 -6.40
CA LYS A 100 5.15 0.96 -5.53
C LYS A 100 3.97 1.14 -4.61
N ALA A 101 3.34 0.05 -4.21
CA ALA A 101 2.38 0.08 -3.12
C ALA A 101 3.09 -0.21 -1.79
N LEU A 102 2.65 0.48 -0.74
CA LEU A 102 3.22 0.38 0.59
C LEU A 102 2.10 0.40 1.63
N SER A 103 2.21 -0.49 2.62
CA SER A 103 1.43 -0.39 3.86
C SER A 103 2.35 0.01 4.99
N ALA A 104 2.14 1.21 5.51
CA ALA A 104 3.01 1.82 6.51
C ALA A 104 2.28 2.91 7.29
N ILE A 105 2.95 3.43 8.31
CA ILE A 105 2.63 4.71 8.92
C ILE A 105 3.66 5.70 8.38
N PRO A 106 3.27 6.74 7.63
CA PRO A 106 4.23 7.65 7.02
C PRO A 106 5.11 8.35 8.07
N PHE A 107 6.42 8.45 7.79
CA PHE A 107 7.42 9.14 8.60
C PHE A 107 7.52 8.71 10.08
N THR A 108 6.93 7.56 10.44
CA THR A 108 6.81 7.13 11.83
C THR A 108 7.33 5.69 11.97
N PRO A 109 8.54 5.49 12.51
CA PRO A 109 9.15 4.17 12.69
C PRO A 109 8.60 3.44 13.93
N ALA A 110 7.27 3.49 14.14
CA ALA A 110 6.61 2.84 15.26
C ALA A 110 6.17 1.42 14.88
N PRO A 111 6.36 0.39 15.72
CA PRO A 111 5.82 -0.94 15.48
C PRO A 111 4.27 -0.93 15.57
N GLY A 112 3.64 -2.02 15.15
CA GLY A 112 2.19 -2.23 15.31
C GLY A 112 1.53 -2.91 14.11
N PRO A 113 0.22 -3.21 14.20
CA PRO A 113 -0.52 -3.89 13.15
C PRO A 113 -0.71 -2.98 11.94
N ARG A 114 -0.57 -3.53 10.73
CA ARG A 114 -0.86 -2.84 9.45
C ARG A 114 -2.10 -3.41 8.76
N LEU A 115 -2.71 -4.40 9.40
CA LEU A 115 -4.02 -4.93 9.07
C LEU A 115 -4.81 -4.94 10.38
N LEU A 116 -5.86 -4.13 10.43
CA LEU A 116 -6.79 -4.06 11.55
C LEU A 116 -8.11 -4.67 11.09
N LEU A 117 -8.70 -5.53 11.91
CA LEU A 117 -9.92 -6.27 11.61
C LEU A 117 -10.83 -6.24 12.84
N ALA A 118 -12.15 -6.22 12.63
CA ALA A 118 -13.10 -6.48 13.70
C ALA A 118 -12.94 -7.93 14.21
N GLU A 119 -13.27 -8.16 15.48
CA GLU A 119 -12.97 -9.41 16.20
C GLU A 119 -13.62 -10.65 15.57
N ASP A 120 -14.79 -10.48 14.93
CA ASP A 120 -15.60 -11.55 14.35
C ASP A 120 -15.24 -11.88 12.90
N ILE A 121 -14.23 -11.21 12.33
CA ILE A 121 -13.80 -11.40 10.95
C ILE A 121 -12.73 -12.49 10.86
N ASP A 122 -12.93 -13.48 9.98
CA ASP A 122 -11.91 -14.46 9.62
C ASP A 122 -10.67 -13.76 9.01
N PRO A 123 -9.51 -13.76 9.69
CA PRO A 123 -8.32 -13.07 9.22
C PRO A 123 -7.78 -13.62 7.91
N LEU A 124 -7.96 -14.92 7.62
CA LEU A 124 -7.48 -15.53 6.38
C LEU A 124 -8.32 -15.06 5.19
N GLN A 125 -9.65 -15.02 5.34
CA GLN A 125 -10.54 -14.50 4.32
C GLN A 125 -10.25 -13.02 4.04
N ALA A 126 -10.10 -12.20 5.09
CA ALA A 126 -9.78 -10.78 4.94
C ALA A 126 -8.46 -10.55 4.20
N ARG A 127 -7.39 -11.26 4.60
CA ARG A 127 -6.06 -11.17 3.95
C ARG A 127 -6.12 -11.53 2.48
N ARG A 128 -6.86 -12.59 2.11
CA ARG A 128 -7.02 -12.99 0.70
C ARG A 128 -7.66 -11.89 -0.13
N LEU A 129 -8.80 -11.34 0.33
CA LEU A 129 -9.50 -10.26 -0.37
C LEU A 129 -8.63 -9.01 -0.53
N LEU A 130 -7.91 -8.63 0.52
CA LEU A 130 -7.01 -7.47 0.50
C LEU A 130 -5.79 -7.69 -0.40
N ALA A 131 -5.19 -8.88 -0.40
CA ALA A 131 -4.07 -9.23 -1.28
C ALA A 131 -4.49 -9.24 -2.76
N GLU A 132 -5.69 -9.74 -3.07
CA GLU A 132 -6.27 -9.65 -4.41
C GLU A 132 -6.54 -8.20 -4.83
N ALA A 133 -7.04 -7.36 -3.91
CA ALA A 133 -7.25 -5.94 -4.15
C ALA A 133 -5.93 -5.23 -4.46
N TRP A 134 -4.90 -5.50 -3.66
CA TRP A 134 -3.55 -4.99 -3.85
C TRP A 134 -2.99 -5.39 -5.23
N SER A 135 -3.01 -6.69 -5.54
CA SER A 135 -2.46 -7.25 -6.78
C SER A 135 -3.14 -6.69 -8.03
N ARG A 136 -4.47 -6.56 -8.01
CA ARG A 136 -5.24 -5.96 -9.11
C ARG A 136 -4.88 -4.50 -9.33
N ARG A 137 -4.63 -3.73 -8.27
CA ARG A 137 -4.25 -2.32 -8.38
C ARG A 137 -2.85 -2.16 -8.97
N MET A 138 -1.90 -2.94 -8.50
CA MET A 138 -0.54 -2.92 -9.03
C MET A 138 -0.53 -3.27 -10.52
N SER A 139 -1.29 -4.29 -10.91
CA SER A 139 -1.47 -4.66 -12.31
C SER A 139 -2.05 -3.51 -13.16
N ARG A 140 -3.09 -2.81 -12.67
CA ARG A 140 -3.71 -1.67 -13.37
C ARG A 140 -2.81 -0.44 -13.47
N ALA A 141 -1.97 -0.20 -12.47
CA ALA A 141 -0.96 0.85 -12.50
C ALA A 141 0.25 0.49 -13.41
N GLY A 142 0.17 -0.65 -14.11
CA GLY A 142 1.22 -1.15 -14.98
C GLY A 142 2.40 -1.73 -14.20
N ILE A 143 2.34 -1.84 -12.89
CA ILE A 143 3.39 -2.42 -12.04
C ILE A 143 3.06 -3.90 -11.89
N CYS A 144 3.36 -4.66 -12.95
CA CYS A 144 3.21 -6.10 -12.91
C CYS A 144 4.54 -6.70 -12.47
N CYS A 145 4.54 -7.56 -11.45
CA CYS A 145 5.67 -8.42 -11.08
C CYS A 145 5.97 -9.50 -12.14
N SER A 146 5.43 -9.39 -13.37
CA SER A 146 5.86 -10.24 -14.45
C SER A 146 7.29 -9.83 -14.79
N PRO A 147 8.28 -10.73 -14.71
CA PRO A 147 9.53 -10.50 -15.39
C PRO A 147 9.14 -10.34 -16.86
N SER A 148 9.18 -9.11 -17.37
CA SER A 148 9.21 -8.90 -18.81
C SER A 148 10.28 -9.85 -19.32
N ARG A 149 9.93 -10.73 -20.28
CA ARG A 149 10.88 -11.59 -20.99
C ARG A 149 12.18 -10.82 -21.15
N PRO A 150 13.35 -11.38 -20.77
CA PRO A 150 14.61 -10.66 -20.91
C PRO A 150 14.67 -10.09 -22.31
N ARG A 151 14.76 -8.75 -22.43
CA ARG A 151 15.11 -8.14 -23.72
C ARG A 151 16.42 -8.81 -24.10
N SER A 152 16.43 -9.51 -25.23
CA SER A 152 17.66 -9.97 -25.83
C SER A 152 18.59 -8.77 -25.94
N MET A 153 19.70 -8.82 -25.20
CA MET A 153 20.76 -7.85 -25.30
C MET A 153 21.23 -7.84 -26.77
N PRO A 154 21.27 -6.70 -27.46
CA PRO A 154 21.83 -6.64 -28.81
C PRO A 154 23.35 -6.78 -28.68
N GLY A 155 23.86 -8.02 -28.70
CA GLY A 155 25.27 -8.28 -28.41
C GLY A 155 25.85 -9.62 -28.85
N ASP A 156 25.05 -10.66 -29.10
CA ASP A 156 25.58 -11.92 -29.64
C ASP A 156 25.76 -11.85 -31.16
N ARG A 157 26.75 -11.07 -31.59
CA ARG A 157 27.40 -11.28 -32.89
C ARG A 157 28.49 -12.32 -32.69
N HIS A 158 28.20 -13.53 -33.12
CA HIS A 158 29.13 -14.62 -33.34
C HIS A 158 30.36 -14.09 -34.10
N VAL A 159 31.52 -14.09 -33.46
CA VAL A 159 32.81 -13.92 -34.14
C VAL A 159 33.29 -15.32 -34.49
N PRO A 160 33.37 -15.70 -35.77
CA PRO A 160 33.86 -17.02 -36.15
C PRO A 160 35.39 -17.03 -36.12
N SER A 161 35.95 -18.11 -35.56
CA SER A 161 37.27 -18.65 -35.88
C SER A 161 37.14 -20.16 -36.00
#